data_AF-A0A7K6AAL0-F1
#
_entry.id   AF-A0A7K6AAL0-F1
#
_cell.length_a   1.000
_cell.length_b   1.000
_cell.length_c   1.000
_cell.angle_alpha   90.00
_cell.angle_beta   90.00
_cell.angle_gamma   90.00
#
_symmetry.space_group_name_H-M   'P 1'
#
loop_
_entity.id
_entity.type
_entity.pdbx_description
1 polymer ?
#
loop_
_entity_poly.entity_id
_entity_poly.type
_entity_poly.pdbx_seq_one_letter_code
_entity_poly.pdbx_strand_id
1 'polypeptide(L)'
;MAAGRGWRRRALRLLTAGGGVLLTRFPFWHCFSGLLLCAERADLRRKPDIPVPYLYVDMGVAVLCASFMSFGVKRRWFALGAALQLAVATYAAHIGGHVHYGDWLKVRMYSRTIAIIGGFLILASGAGELYRQKPRSRSLQSTGQVFLGIYLICQAYSLQHSTEDRLAYLDHLLGGELALQLLFLLYGLLALAFLSGYYVRAAAQVLAVLLPLAILLIDGNLGYWHAARRVEFWNQMKLIGQNVGIFGAVVILATDG
;
A
#
# COMPACT_ATOMS: atom_id res chain seq x y z
N MET A 1 33.49 -19.69 -3.14
CA MET A 1 32.14 -19.35 -3.66
C MET A 1 30.95 -19.94 -2.84
N ALA A 2 31.17 -20.61 -1.70
CA ALA A 2 30.08 -21.13 -0.85
C ALA A 2 29.58 -20.11 0.21
N ALA A 3 30.46 -19.25 0.73
CA ALA A 3 30.12 -18.24 1.74
C ALA A 3 29.09 -17.19 1.27
N GLY A 4 29.15 -16.75 0.00
CA GLY A 4 28.20 -15.78 -0.56
C GLY A 4 26.77 -16.31 -0.71
N ARG A 5 26.59 -17.64 -0.86
CA ARG A 5 25.25 -18.27 -0.92
C ARG A 5 24.54 -18.26 0.43
N GLY A 6 25.28 -18.39 1.53
CA GLY A 6 24.74 -18.32 2.89
C GLY A 6 24.26 -16.91 3.24
N TRP A 7 25.08 -15.89 2.93
CA TRP A 7 24.73 -14.48 3.15
C TRP A 7 23.50 -14.07 2.35
N ARG A 8 23.44 -14.41 1.05
CA ARG A 8 22.30 -14.08 0.19
C ARG A 8 21.00 -14.71 0.68
N ARG A 9 21.03 -15.97 1.15
CA ARG A 9 19.85 -16.63 1.73
C ARG A 9 19.43 -15.98 3.05
N ARG A 10 20.37 -15.58 3.92
CA ARG A 10 20.04 -14.85 5.16
C ARG A 10 19.44 -13.48 4.86
N ALA A 11 20.03 -12.72 3.95
CA ALA A 11 19.53 -11.41 3.53
C ALA A 11 18.11 -11.52 2.95
N LEU A 12 17.84 -12.50 2.07
CA LEU A 12 16.49 -12.74 1.55
C LEU A 12 15.49 -13.05 2.67
N ARG A 13 15.85 -13.91 3.63
CA ARG A 13 14.97 -14.22 4.78
C ARG A 13 14.69 -12.99 5.64
N LEU A 14 15.69 -12.14 5.87
CA LEU A 14 15.52 -10.90 6.63
C LEU A 14 14.60 -9.92 5.88
N LEU A 15 14.73 -9.82 4.55
CA LEU A 15 13.86 -8.99 3.73
C LEU A 15 12.41 -9.51 3.73
N THR A 16 12.20 -10.81 3.60
CA THR A 16 10.87 -11.43 3.69
C THR A 16 10.26 -11.24 5.08
N ALA A 17 11.05 -11.41 6.14
CA ALA A 17 10.61 -11.16 7.51
C ALA A 17 10.26 -9.68 7.72
N GLY A 18 11.10 -8.76 7.21
CA GLY A 18 10.87 -7.32 7.25
C GLY A 18 9.58 -6.91 6.53
N GLY A 19 9.37 -7.38 5.30
CA GLY A 19 8.12 -7.14 4.56
C GLY A 19 6.90 -7.71 5.29
N GLY A 20 7.06 -8.87 5.92
CA GLY A 20 6.05 -9.47 6.79
C GLY A 20 5.70 -8.60 8.00
N VAL A 21 6.69 -8.02 8.68
CA VAL A 21 6.48 -7.13 9.82
C VAL A 21 5.81 -5.82 9.39
N LEU A 22 6.22 -5.23 8.27
CA LEU A 22 5.60 -4.01 7.75
C LEU A 22 4.10 -4.21 7.49
N LEU A 23 3.72 -5.31 6.85
CA LEU A 23 2.32 -5.64 6.57
C LEU A 23 1.52 -5.94 7.84
N THR A 24 2.07 -6.66 8.83
CA THR A 24 1.32 -6.98 10.05
C THR A 24 1.16 -5.79 10.98
N ARG A 25 2.05 -4.80 10.88
CA ARG A 25 1.98 -3.55 11.64
C ARG A 25 1.19 -2.46 10.94
N PHE A 26 0.92 -2.59 9.64
CA PHE A 26 0.13 -1.63 8.88
C PHE A 26 -1.23 -1.28 9.53
N PRO A 27 -2.05 -2.22 10.04
CA PRO A 27 -3.35 -1.84 10.58
C PRO A 27 -3.24 -1.01 11.88
N PHE A 28 -2.14 -1.13 12.65
CA PHE A 28 -1.87 -0.19 13.74
C PHE A 28 -1.63 1.22 13.23
N TRP A 29 -0.82 1.36 12.17
CA TRP A 29 -0.59 2.67 11.54
C TRP A 29 -1.88 3.23 10.93
N HIS A 30 -2.71 2.39 10.33
CA HIS A 30 -4.01 2.79 9.78
C HIS A 30 -4.93 3.35 10.86
N CYS A 31 -5.01 2.68 12.03
CA CYS A 31 -5.78 3.15 13.17
C CYS A 31 -5.22 4.48 13.72
N PHE A 32 -3.91 4.54 13.96
CA PHE A 32 -3.24 5.73 14.49
C PHE A 32 -3.42 6.95 13.58
N SER A 33 -3.11 6.82 12.29
CA SER A 33 -3.29 7.89 11.31
C SER A 33 -4.77 8.27 11.10
N GLY A 34 -5.68 7.30 11.21
CA GLY A 34 -7.12 7.55 11.16
C GLY A 34 -7.64 8.38 12.35
N LEU A 35 -7.17 8.08 13.57
CA LEU A 35 -7.53 8.84 14.77
C LEU A 35 -7.04 10.28 14.69
N LEU A 36 -5.79 10.46 14.25
CA LEU A 36 -5.19 11.79 14.16
C LEU A 36 -5.77 12.62 13.02
N LEU A 37 -6.17 11.99 11.92
CA LEU A 37 -6.97 12.65 10.88
C LEU A 37 -8.32 13.13 11.43
N CYS A 38 -8.97 12.32 12.27
CA CYS A 38 -10.22 12.74 12.93
C CYS A 38 -9.97 13.89 13.92
N ALA A 39 -8.84 13.89 14.63
CA ALA A 39 -8.46 14.98 15.53
C ALA A 39 -8.20 16.30 14.76
N GLU A 40 -7.39 16.26 13.70
CA GLU A 40 -7.12 17.43 12.82
C GLU A 40 -8.42 18.03 12.26
N ARG A 41 -9.37 17.17 11.90
CA ARG A 41 -10.68 17.61 11.41
C ARG A 41 -11.59 18.14 12.51
N ALA A 42 -11.52 17.58 13.72
CA ALA A 42 -12.27 18.09 14.86
C ALA A 42 -11.83 19.52 15.22
N ASP A 43 -10.52 19.79 15.18
CA ASP A 43 -9.96 21.13 15.37
C ASP A 43 -10.46 22.12 14.30
N LEU A 44 -10.62 21.65 13.06
CA LEU A 44 -11.17 22.41 11.93
C LEU A 44 -12.70 22.42 11.85
N ARG A 45 -13.41 21.88 12.87
CA ARG A 45 -14.88 21.72 12.92
C ARG A 45 -15.47 20.98 11.71
N ARG A 46 -14.70 20.10 11.06
CA ARG A 46 -15.14 19.25 9.95
C ARG A 46 -15.69 17.92 10.48
N LYS A 47 -16.75 17.42 9.86
CA LYS A 47 -17.32 16.10 10.18
C LYS A 47 -16.40 14.97 9.67
N PRO A 48 -16.33 13.82 10.37
CA PRO A 48 -15.58 12.66 9.89
C PRO A 48 -16.19 12.06 8.62
N ASP A 49 -15.36 11.40 7.80
CA ASP A 49 -15.80 10.75 6.54
C ASP A 49 -16.77 9.58 6.79
N ILE A 50 -16.70 9.00 7.99
CA ILE A 50 -17.45 7.81 8.40
C ILE A 50 -18.28 8.17 9.63
N PRO A 51 -19.54 7.70 9.75
CA PRO A 51 -20.30 7.83 10.98
C PRO A 51 -19.52 7.27 12.18
N VAL A 52 -19.44 8.09 13.24
CA VAL A 52 -18.68 7.84 14.49
C VAL A 52 -18.78 6.41 15.04
N PRO A 53 -19.96 5.74 15.12
CA PRO A 53 -20.02 4.38 15.64
C PRO A 53 -19.28 3.36 14.77
N TYR A 54 -19.31 3.52 13.44
CA TYR A 54 -18.60 2.63 12.52
C TYR A 54 -17.08 2.84 12.60
N LEU A 55 -16.63 4.06 12.86
CA LEU A 55 -15.21 4.37 13.05
C LEU A 55 -14.60 3.59 14.23
N TYR A 56 -15.29 3.56 15.38
CA TYR A 56 -14.80 2.83 16.55
C TYR A 56 -14.76 1.31 16.33
N VAL A 57 -15.77 0.76 15.65
CA VAL A 57 -15.79 -0.67 15.30
C VAL A 57 -14.65 -1.00 14.35
N ASP A 58 -14.46 -0.19 13.31
CA ASP A 58 -13.38 -0.37 12.32
C ASP A 58 -11.99 -0.36 13.00
N MET A 59 -11.76 0.61 13.89
CA MET A 59 -10.52 0.73 14.65
C MET A 59 -10.30 -0.45 15.61
N GLY A 60 -11.36 -0.90 16.29
CA GLY A 60 -11.31 -2.07 17.15
C GLY A 60 -10.91 -3.32 16.37
N VAL A 61 -11.54 -3.56 15.21
CA VAL A 61 -11.19 -4.68 14.33
C VAL A 61 -9.76 -4.56 13.81
N ALA A 62 -9.32 -3.37 13.39
CA ALA A 62 -7.96 -3.14 12.91
C ALA A 62 -6.91 -3.48 13.98
N VAL A 63 -7.11 -3.05 15.23
CA VAL A 63 -6.21 -3.33 16.36
C VAL A 63 -6.20 -4.81 16.71
N LEU A 64 -7.35 -5.48 16.72
CA LEU A 64 -7.43 -6.93 16.96
C LEU A 64 -6.70 -7.70 15.87
N CYS A 65 -6.98 -7.41 14.59
CA CYS A 65 -6.32 -8.01 13.45
C CYS A 65 -4.80 -7.82 13.51
N ALA A 66 -4.32 -6.61 13.80
CA ALA A 66 -2.89 -6.32 13.91
C ALA A 66 -2.22 -7.05 15.08
N SER A 67 -2.90 -7.13 16.24
CA SER A 67 -2.40 -7.81 17.43
C SER A 67 -2.24 -9.31 17.17
N PHE A 68 -3.28 -9.99 16.69
CA PHE A 68 -3.21 -11.42 16.39
C PHE A 68 -2.21 -11.76 15.28
N MET A 69 -2.10 -10.91 14.26
CA MET A 69 -1.06 -11.04 13.24
C MET A 69 0.36 -10.87 13.79
N SER A 70 0.55 -10.01 14.79
CA SER A 70 1.85 -9.76 15.43
C SER A 70 2.27 -10.90 16.37
N PHE A 71 1.31 -11.53 17.05
CA PHE A 71 1.55 -12.72 17.88
C PHE A 71 1.65 -14.02 17.07
N GLY A 72 1.42 -13.97 15.75
CA GLY A 72 1.51 -15.13 14.87
C GLY A 72 0.35 -16.14 14.98
N VAL A 73 -0.71 -15.80 15.71
CA VAL A 73 -1.88 -16.66 15.88
C VAL A 73 -2.71 -16.64 14.60
N LYS A 74 -2.87 -17.80 13.92
CA LYS A 74 -3.69 -17.96 12.70
C LYS A 74 -3.53 -16.81 11.69
N ARG A 75 -2.29 -16.36 11.45
CA ARG A 75 -1.95 -15.15 10.66
C ARG A 75 -2.69 -15.03 9.33
N ARG A 76 -2.90 -16.14 8.61
CA ARG A 76 -3.64 -16.16 7.33
C ARG A 76 -5.09 -15.71 7.44
N TRP A 77 -5.80 -16.12 8.50
CA TRP A 77 -7.20 -15.75 8.71
C TRP A 77 -7.34 -14.29 9.13
N PHE A 78 -6.45 -13.81 9.99
CA PHE A 78 -6.46 -12.41 10.41
C PHE A 78 -6.01 -11.46 9.30
N ALA A 79 -5.13 -11.90 8.39
CA ALA A 79 -4.81 -11.14 7.18
C ALA A 79 -6.04 -11.00 6.25
N LEU A 80 -6.85 -12.07 6.09
CA LEU A 80 -8.14 -11.97 5.40
C LEU A 80 -9.12 -11.04 6.11
N GLY A 81 -9.19 -11.12 7.44
CA GLY A 81 -9.99 -10.20 8.25
C GLY A 81 -9.59 -8.75 8.05
N ALA A 82 -8.29 -8.44 8.03
CA ALA A 82 -7.77 -7.10 7.77
C ALA A 82 -8.10 -6.61 6.34
N ALA A 83 -7.98 -7.49 5.34
CA ALA A 83 -8.37 -7.16 3.97
C ALA A 83 -9.87 -6.83 3.85
N LEU A 84 -10.73 -7.62 4.51
CA LEU A 84 -12.17 -7.40 4.54
C LEU A 84 -12.53 -6.12 5.31
N GLN A 85 -11.90 -5.89 6.45
CA GLN A 85 -12.06 -4.68 7.26
C GLN A 85 -11.75 -3.42 6.45
N LEU A 86 -10.59 -3.38 5.78
CA LEU A 86 -10.22 -2.27 4.89
C LEU A 86 -11.22 -2.06 3.75
N ALA A 87 -11.72 -3.14 3.13
CA ALA A 87 -12.71 -3.06 2.07
C ALA A 87 -14.03 -2.44 2.57
N VAL A 88 -14.53 -2.91 3.72
CA VAL A 88 -15.76 -2.40 4.34
C VAL A 88 -15.57 -0.93 4.77
N ALA A 89 -14.42 -0.58 5.35
CA ALA A 89 -14.10 0.80 5.72
C ALA A 89 -14.11 1.74 4.52
N THR A 90 -13.51 1.33 3.40
CA THR A 90 -13.54 2.13 2.17
C THR A 90 -14.93 2.28 1.57
N TYR A 91 -15.74 1.23 1.64
CA TYR A 91 -17.11 1.25 1.16
C TYR A 91 -18.00 2.17 2.03
N ALA A 92 -17.85 2.07 3.35
CA ALA A 92 -18.54 2.93 4.30
C ALA A 92 -18.16 4.40 4.11
N ALA A 93 -16.87 4.69 3.87
CA ALA A 93 -16.41 6.05 3.56
C ALA A 93 -16.98 6.58 2.24
N HIS A 94 -17.17 5.71 1.24
CA HIS A 94 -17.77 6.10 -0.05
C HIS A 94 -19.26 6.45 0.09
N ILE A 95 -20.04 5.59 0.77
CA ILE A 95 -21.48 5.83 1.00
C ILE A 95 -21.72 7.00 1.96
N GLY A 96 -20.81 7.22 2.92
CA GLY A 96 -20.91 8.30 3.90
C GLY A 96 -20.98 9.70 3.29
N GLY A 97 -20.61 9.87 2.00
CA GLY A 97 -20.82 11.12 1.26
C GLY A 97 -20.05 12.34 1.81
N HIS A 98 -19.26 12.17 2.86
CA HIS A 98 -18.54 13.23 3.57
C HIS A 98 -17.09 13.42 3.10
N VAL A 99 -16.67 12.70 2.04
CA VAL A 99 -15.33 12.78 1.46
C VAL A 99 -15.21 14.01 0.57
N HIS A 100 -14.91 15.16 1.17
CA HIS A 100 -14.73 16.46 0.49
C HIS A 100 -13.34 16.59 -0.16
N TYR A 101 -12.90 15.56 -0.89
CA TYR A 101 -11.62 15.59 -1.61
C TYR A 101 -11.84 15.78 -3.11
N GLY A 102 -10.88 16.45 -3.76
CA GLY A 102 -10.82 16.51 -5.22
C GLY A 102 -10.68 15.11 -5.83
N ASP A 103 -11.18 14.93 -7.04
CA ASP A 103 -11.26 13.60 -7.67
C ASP A 103 -9.89 12.95 -7.86
N TRP A 104 -8.84 13.75 -8.11
CA TRP A 104 -7.46 13.27 -8.17
C TRP A 104 -7.00 12.62 -6.86
N LEU A 105 -7.34 13.23 -5.71
CA LEU A 105 -6.94 12.72 -4.39
C LEU A 105 -7.73 11.47 -4.01
N LYS A 106 -9.03 11.39 -4.39
CA LYS A 106 -9.84 10.18 -4.22
C LYS A 106 -9.25 9.00 -4.98
N VAL A 107 -8.87 9.18 -6.24
CA VAL A 107 -8.22 8.13 -7.05
C VAL A 107 -6.94 7.65 -6.37
N ARG A 108 -6.14 8.56 -5.81
CA ARG A 108 -4.91 8.23 -5.10
C ARG A 108 -5.15 7.47 -3.80
N MET A 109 -6.18 7.82 -3.04
CA MET A 109 -6.57 7.10 -1.81
C MET A 109 -7.13 5.70 -2.09
N TYR A 110 -8.04 5.58 -3.07
CA TYR A 110 -8.68 4.29 -3.37
C TYR A 110 -7.72 3.31 -4.02
N SER A 111 -6.89 3.75 -4.97
CA SER A 111 -5.90 2.90 -5.63
C SER A 111 -4.93 2.26 -4.63
N ARG A 112 -4.41 3.05 -3.67
CA ARG A 112 -3.52 2.56 -2.61
C ARG A 112 -4.22 1.63 -1.63
N THR A 113 -5.49 1.89 -1.33
CA THR A 113 -6.24 0.98 -0.46
C THR A 113 -6.47 -0.38 -1.12
N ILE A 114 -6.81 -0.41 -2.41
CA ILE A 114 -6.92 -1.64 -3.21
C ILE A 114 -5.59 -2.41 -3.21
N ALA A 115 -4.47 -1.71 -3.40
CA ALA A 115 -3.15 -2.31 -3.39
C ALA A 115 -2.80 -3.00 -2.06
N ILE A 116 -3.14 -2.39 -0.93
CA ILE A 116 -2.92 -2.96 0.40
C ILE A 116 -3.82 -4.16 0.66
N ILE A 117 -5.09 -4.09 0.26
CA ILE A 117 -5.99 -5.25 0.30
C ILE A 117 -5.36 -6.40 -0.48
N GLY A 118 -4.78 -6.11 -1.67
CA GLY A 118 -3.99 -7.07 -2.44
C GLY A 118 -2.78 -7.62 -1.67
N GLY A 119 -2.06 -6.76 -0.96
CA GLY A 119 -0.94 -7.14 -0.09
C GLY A 119 -1.35 -8.08 1.05
N PHE A 120 -2.50 -7.84 1.68
CA PHE A 120 -3.05 -8.73 2.70
C PHE A 120 -3.53 -10.06 2.12
N LEU A 121 -4.08 -10.09 0.90
CA LEU A 121 -4.42 -11.34 0.21
C LEU A 121 -3.18 -12.17 -0.12
N ILE A 122 -2.09 -11.52 -0.55
CA ILE A 122 -0.80 -12.17 -0.78
C ILE A 122 -0.27 -12.76 0.53
N LEU A 123 -0.33 -12.01 1.62
CA LEU A 123 0.08 -12.50 2.94
C LEU A 123 -0.78 -13.69 3.39
N ALA A 124 -2.10 -13.60 3.21
CA ALA A 124 -3.06 -14.66 3.53
C ALA A 124 -2.86 -15.94 2.71
N SER A 125 -2.33 -15.82 1.48
CA SER A 125 -1.97 -16.97 0.64
C SER A 125 -0.86 -17.86 1.24
N GLY A 126 -0.17 -17.37 2.28
CA GLY A 126 0.99 -18.01 2.89
C GLY A 126 2.29 -17.67 2.15
N ALA A 127 2.37 -16.47 1.57
CA ALA A 127 3.61 -15.89 1.03
C ALA A 127 4.46 -15.34 2.18
N GLY A 128 5.75 -15.71 2.25
CA GLY A 128 6.66 -15.24 3.30
C GLY A 128 6.60 -15.94 4.68
N GLU A 129 5.92 -17.08 4.81
CA GLU A 129 6.00 -17.93 6.01
C GLU A 129 7.24 -18.85 5.95
N LEU A 130 8.16 -18.71 6.92
CA LEU A 130 9.44 -19.44 6.96
C LEU A 130 9.27 -20.96 7.23
N TYR A 131 8.22 -21.36 7.96
CA TYR A 131 7.87 -22.75 8.26
C TYR A 131 6.47 -23.05 7.73
N ARG A 132 6.42 -23.62 6.53
CA ARG A 132 5.17 -23.81 5.77
C ARG A 132 4.48 -25.11 6.16
N GLN A 133 3.45 -25.04 7.00
CA GLN A 133 2.66 -26.22 7.38
C GLN A 133 1.48 -26.51 6.41
N LYS A 134 1.01 -25.49 5.65
CA LYS A 134 -0.09 -25.64 4.69
C LYS A 134 0.30 -25.17 3.28
N PRO A 135 -0.18 -25.87 2.22
CA PRO A 135 0.08 -25.49 0.84
C PRO A 135 -0.44 -24.09 0.51
N ARG A 136 0.15 -23.49 -0.53
CA ARG A 136 -0.17 -22.13 -0.98
C ARG A 136 -1.54 -22.10 -1.65
N SER A 137 -2.37 -21.13 -1.28
CA SER A 137 -3.58 -20.84 -2.07
C SER A 137 -3.20 -20.02 -3.30
N ARG A 138 -3.20 -20.66 -4.48
CA ARG A 138 -2.88 -19.98 -5.75
C ARG A 138 -3.91 -18.92 -6.13
N SER A 139 -5.18 -19.12 -5.76
CA SER A 139 -6.24 -18.16 -6.06
C SER A 139 -6.05 -16.85 -5.31
N LEU A 140 -5.83 -16.89 -3.99
CA LEU A 140 -5.61 -15.67 -3.17
C LEU A 140 -4.39 -14.87 -3.63
N GLN A 141 -3.30 -15.56 -3.96
CA GLN A 141 -2.10 -14.89 -4.46
C GLN A 141 -2.38 -14.20 -5.81
N SER A 142 -3.04 -14.90 -6.74
CA SER A 142 -3.40 -14.35 -8.05
C SER A 142 -4.30 -13.13 -7.90
N THR A 143 -5.33 -13.18 -7.05
CA THR A 143 -6.20 -12.03 -6.77
C THR A 143 -5.42 -10.85 -6.21
N GLY A 144 -4.48 -11.08 -5.28
CA GLY A 144 -3.65 -10.01 -4.74
C GLY A 144 -2.69 -9.40 -5.76
N GLN A 145 -2.16 -10.20 -6.70
CA GLN A 145 -1.35 -9.71 -7.82
C GLN A 145 -2.18 -8.83 -8.77
N VAL A 146 -3.42 -9.23 -9.07
CA VAL A 146 -4.34 -8.42 -9.89
C VAL A 146 -4.61 -7.06 -9.23
N PHE A 147 -4.83 -7.02 -7.91
CA PHE A 147 -5.03 -5.75 -7.20
C PHE A 147 -3.80 -4.83 -7.23
N LEU A 148 -2.58 -5.39 -7.15
CA LEU A 148 -1.35 -4.62 -7.37
C LEU A 148 -1.24 -4.13 -8.83
N GLY A 149 -1.66 -4.95 -9.81
CA GLY A 149 -1.71 -4.55 -11.22
C GLY A 149 -2.65 -3.37 -11.46
N ILE A 150 -3.87 -3.42 -10.90
CA ILE A 150 -4.86 -2.33 -10.96
C ILE A 150 -4.29 -1.05 -10.34
N TYR A 151 -3.63 -1.16 -9.19
CA TYR A 151 -2.96 -0.03 -8.55
C TYR A 151 -1.93 0.65 -9.46
N LEU A 152 -1.10 -0.14 -10.15
CA LEU A 152 -0.08 0.39 -11.07
C LEU A 152 -0.70 1.08 -12.28
N ILE A 153 -1.84 0.57 -12.81
CA ILE A 153 -2.61 1.25 -13.85
C ILE A 153 -3.12 2.59 -13.34
N CYS A 154 -3.72 2.62 -12.14
CA CYS A 154 -4.19 3.87 -11.53
C CYS A 154 -3.04 4.86 -11.32
N GLN A 155 -1.85 4.39 -10.94
CA GLN A 155 -0.69 5.24 -10.74
C GLN A 155 -0.18 5.83 -12.06
N ALA A 156 -0.13 5.01 -13.13
CA ALA A 156 0.21 5.45 -14.48
C ALA A 156 -0.82 6.45 -15.03
N TYR A 157 -2.11 6.19 -14.82
CA TYR A 157 -3.18 7.12 -15.20
C TYR A 157 -3.07 8.46 -14.47
N SER A 158 -2.83 8.42 -13.15
CA SER A 158 -2.72 9.64 -12.33
C SER A 158 -1.55 10.52 -12.78
N LEU A 159 -0.44 9.91 -13.20
CA LEU A 159 0.72 10.64 -13.75
C LEU A 159 0.42 11.42 -15.03
N GLN A 160 -0.46 10.89 -15.89
CA GLN A 160 -0.78 11.50 -17.17
C GLN A 160 -1.94 12.51 -17.06
N HIS A 161 -2.91 12.24 -16.18
CA HIS A 161 -4.14 13.02 -16.10
C HIS A 161 -4.16 14.06 -14.96
N SER A 162 -3.52 13.80 -13.81
CA SER A 162 -3.46 14.77 -12.70
C SER A 162 -2.27 15.70 -12.87
N THR A 163 -2.57 16.99 -13.02
CA THR A 163 -1.55 18.04 -13.09
C THR A 163 -0.75 18.16 -11.79
N GLU A 164 -1.40 17.88 -10.66
CA GLU A 164 -0.85 17.96 -9.31
C GLU A 164 0.21 16.89 -9.06
N ASP A 165 -0.08 15.65 -9.47
CA ASP A 165 0.89 14.55 -9.41
C ASP A 165 2.02 14.79 -10.40
N ARG A 166 1.71 15.19 -11.65
CA ARG A 166 2.72 15.48 -12.67
C ARG A 166 3.76 16.50 -12.21
N LEU A 167 3.32 17.60 -11.57
CA LEU A 167 4.21 18.64 -11.05
C LEU A 167 5.11 18.13 -9.91
N ALA A 168 4.57 17.34 -8.99
CA ALA A 168 5.36 16.77 -7.90
C ALA A 168 6.51 15.88 -8.41
N TYR A 169 6.26 15.14 -9.50
CA TYR A 169 7.28 14.31 -10.15
C TYR A 169 8.30 15.16 -10.93
N LEU A 170 7.85 16.20 -11.64
CA LEU A 170 8.74 17.07 -12.42
C LEU A 170 9.72 17.87 -11.54
N ASP A 171 9.32 18.28 -10.34
CA ASP A 171 10.19 19.02 -9.42
C ASP A 171 11.39 18.19 -8.92
N HIS A 172 11.28 16.86 -8.94
CA HIS A 172 12.32 15.96 -8.41
C HIS A 172 13.06 15.15 -9.49
N LEU A 173 12.47 14.98 -10.67
CA LEU A 173 13.07 14.22 -11.76
C LEU A 173 13.93 15.13 -12.65
N LEU A 174 15.26 14.95 -12.57
CA LEU A 174 16.27 15.65 -13.37
C LEU A 174 16.18 15.43 -14.91
N GLY A 175 15.16 14.71 -15.40
CA GLY A 175 14.93 14.43 -16.82
C GLY A 175 13.63 15.01 -17.38
N GLY A 176 12.93 15.87 -16.63
CA GLY A 176 11.74 16.58 -17.09
C GLY A 176 10.64 15.65 -17.61
N GLU A 177 10.01 16.02 -18.72
CA GLU A 177 8.87 15.29 -19.29
C GLU A 177 9.23 13.89 -19.82
N LEU A 178 10.45 13.71 -20.34
CA LEU A 178 10.92 12.42 -20.87
C LEU A 178 11.03 11.37 -19.76
N ALA A 179 11.57 11.76 -18.59
CA ALA A 179 11.62 10.88 -17.44
C ALA A 179 10.22 10.45 -16.97
N LEU A 180 9.25 11.36 -17.06
CA LEU A 180 7.86 11.08 -16.69
C LEU A 180 7.20 10.10 -17.67
N GLN A 181 7.43 10.25 -18.97
CA GLN A 181 6.95 9.31 -19.99
C GLN A 181 7.58 7.91 -19.83
N LEU A 182 8.87 7.83 -19.53
CA LEU A 182 9.54 6.57 -19.24
C LEU A 182 8.96 5.89 -17.99
N LEU A 183 8.66 6.66 -16.95
CA LEU A 183 8.06 6.16 -15.72
C LEU A 183 6.62 5.68 -15.93
N PHE A 184 5.85 6.38 -16.78
CA PHE A 184 4.53 5.93 -17.23
C PHE A 184 4.60 4.57 -17.95
N LEU A 185 5.50 4.44 -18.94
CA LEU A 185 5.70 3.18 -19.66
C LEU A 185 6.15 2.05 -18.72
N LEU A 186 7.04 2.37 -17.77
CA LEU A 186 7.50 1.41 -16.77
C LEU A 186 6.36 0.92 -15.89
N TYR A 187 5.52 1.82 -15.36
CA TYR A 187 4.34 1.42 -14.57
C TYR A 187 3.34 0.61 -15.37
N GLY A 188 3.09 0.96 -16.64
CA GLY A 188 2.24 0.18 -17.53
C GLY A 188 2.77 -1.23 -17.77
N LEU A 189 4.07 -1.37 -18.00
CA LEU A 189 4.71 -2.67 -18.22
C LEU A 189 4.71 -3.53 -16.95
N LEU A 190 4.95 -2.93 -15.79
CA LEU A 190 4.81 -3.61 -14.50
C LEU A 190 3.36 -4.05 -14.26
N ALA A 191 2.37 -3.21 -14.55
CA ALA A 191 0.97 -3.57 -14.42
C ALA A 191 0.59 -4.79 -15.27
N LEU A 192 1.02 -4.81 -16.53
CA LEU A 192 0.82 -5.95 -17.43
C LEU A 192 1.48 -7.22 -16.91
N ALA A 193 2.69 -7.14 -16.33
CA ALA A 193 3.36 -8.28 -15.73
C ALA A 193 2.58 -8.85 -14.52
N PHE A 194 2.02 -7.99 -13.66
CA PHE A 194 1.19 -8.42 -12.54
C PHE A 194 -0.16 -9.00 -12.97
N LEU A 195 -0.80 -8.44 -14.00
CA LEU A 195 -2.09 -8.92 -14.51
C LEU A 195 -1.98 -10.22 -15.31
N SER A 196 -0.93 -10.36 -16.11
CA SER A 196 -0.66 -11.58 -16.90
C SER A 196 -0.11 -12.73 -16.05
N GLY A 197 0.41 -12.44 -14.86
CA GLY A 197 1.12 -13.41 -14.03
C GLY A 197 2.50 -13.79 -14.58
N TYR A 198 2.98 -13.12 -15.63
CA TYR A 198 4.27 -13.40 -16.24
C TYR A 198 5.38 -12.56 -15.61
N TYR A 199 6.51 -13.19 -15.28
CA TYR A 199 7.66 -12.55 -14.61
C TYR A 199 7.34 -11.72 -13.36
N VAL A 200 6.30 -12.08 -12.59
CA VAL A 200 5.85 -11.33 -11.40
C VAL A 200 6.97 -11.06 -10.40
N ARG A 201 7.92 -11.99 -10.25
CA ARG A 201 9.07 -11.81 -9.35
C ARG A 201 10.00 -10.69 -9.80
N ALA A 202 10.31 -10.62 -11.09
CA ALA A 202 11.15 -9.55 -11.64
C ALA A 202 10.43 -8.21 -11.55
N ALA A 203 9.14 -8.17 -11.88
CA ALA A 203 8.31 -6.99 -11.71
C ALA A 203 8.27 -6.52 -10.24
N ALA A 204 8.13 -7.44 -9.29
CA ALA A 204 8.17 -7.13 -7.87
C ALA A 204 9.55 -6.61 -7.41
N GLN A 205 10.65 -7.11 -7.96
CA GLN A 205 12.00 -6.61 -7.67
C GLN A 205 12.18 -5.17 -8.15
N VAL A 206 11.76 -4.87 -9.38
CA VAL A 206 11.80 -3.50 -9.93
C VAL A 206 10.92 -2.58 -9.09
N LEU A 207 9.70 -3.01 -8.76
CA LEU A 207 8.77 -2.23 -7.94
C LEU A 207 9.28 -2.04 -6.50
N ALA A 208 10.00 -3.00 -5.94
CA ALA A 208 10.63 -2.87 -4.61
C ALA A 208 11.73 -1.81 -4.59
N VAL A 209 12.43 -1.57 -5.71
CA VAL A 209 13.41 -0.48 -5.80
C VAL A 209 12.70 0.86 -6.01
N LEU A 210 11.64 0.87 -6.80
CA LEU A 210 10.96 2.09 -7.20
C LEU A 210 10.05 2.67 -6.12
N LEU A 211 9.33 1.84 -5.35
CA LEU A 211 8.41 2.31 -4.30
C LEU A 211 9.09 3.15 -3.20
N PRO A 212 10.22 2.76 -2.61
CA PRO A 212 10.91 3.58 -1.61
C PRO A 212 11.34 4.95 -2.15
N LEU A 213 11.83 5.00 -3.39
CA LEU A 213 12.18 6.25 -4.05
C LEU A 213 10.94 7.13 -4.22
N ALA A 214 9.82 6.54 -4.64
CA ALA A 214 8.58 7.27 -4.81
C ALA A 214 8.02 7.79 -3.47
N ILE A 215 8.08 6.98 -2.42
CA ILE A 215 7.64 7.37 -1.07
C ILE A 215 8.49 8.53 -0.53
N LEU A 216 9.81 8.47 -0.66
CA LEU A 216 10.71 9.48 -0.11
C LEU A 216 10.68 10.79 -0.90
N LEU A 217 10.74 10.71 -2.23
CA LEU A 217 10.87 11.90 -3.07
C LEU A 217 9.52 12.59 -3.31
N ILE A 218 8.44 11.82 -3.44
CA ILE A 218 7.15 12.37 -3.87
C ILE A 218 6.22 12.49 -2.67
N ASP A 219 5.91 11.37 -2.00
CA ASP A 219 4.97 11.43 -0.87
C ASP A 219 5.58 12.15 0.35
N GLY A 220 6.91 12.08 0.51
CA GLY A 220 7.68 12.73 1.58
C GLY A 220 7.81 14.25 1.44
N ASN A 221 7.44 14.83 0.29
CA ASN A 221 7.43 16.28 0.12
C ASN A 221 6.18 16.90 0.77
N LEU A 222 6.19 16.93 2.11
CA LEU A 222 5.10 17.47 2.92
C LEU A 222 4.87 18.97 2.64
N GLY A 223 5.91 19.72 2.26
CA GLY A 223 5.79 21.13 1.88
C GLY A 223 4.90 21.32 0.65
N TYR A 224 5.11 20.55 -0.40
CA TYR A 224 4.27 20.62 -1.60
C TYR A 224 2.81 20.19 -1.31
N TRP A 225 2.62 19.05 -0.64
CA TRP A 225 1.28 18.51 -0.39
C TRP A 225 0.47 19.35 0.60
N HIS A 226 1.09 19.77 1.70
CA HIS A 226 0.40 20.52 2.76
C HIS A 226 0.33 22.02 2.46
N ALA A 227 1.44 22.66 2.08
CA ALA A 227 1.48 24.11 1.90
C ALA A 227 0.93 24.56 0.53
N ALA A 228 1.28 23.86 -0.57
CA ALA A 228 0.85 24.28 -1.91
C ALA A 228 -0.52 23.71 -2.31
N ARG A 229 -0.80 22.45 -1.95
CA ARG A 229 -2.06 21.75 -2.36
C ARG A 229 -3.10 21.62 -1.24
N ARG A 230 -2.82 22.13 -0.04
CA ARG A 230 -3.72 22.14 1.13
C ARG A 230 -4.31 20.76 1.47
N VAL A 231 -3.52 19.71 1.27
CA VAL A 231 -3.89 18.36 1.72
C VAL A 231 -3.72 18.27 3.23
N GLU A 232 -4.69 17.66 3.92
CA GLU A 232 -4.64 17.40 5.37
C GLU A 232 -3.39 16.59 5.72
N PHE A 233 -2.66 16.99 6.76
CA PHE A 233 -1.35 16.42 7.07
C PHE A 233 -1.45 14.93 7.37
N TRP A 234 -2.43 14.54 8.20
CA TRP A 234 -2.62 13.14 8.57
C TRP A 234 -3.17 12.29 7.44
N ASN A 235 -3.83 12.89 6.46
CA ASN A 235 -4.22 12.17 5.24
C ASN A 235 -2.97 11.79 4.43
N GLN A 236 -2.00 12.69 4.32
CA GLN A 236 -0.73 12.38 3.66
C GLN A 236 0.08 11.33 4.43
N MET A 237 0.13 11.40 5.75
CA MET A 237 0.77 10.37 6.58
C MET A 237 0.09 9.00 6.47
N LYS A 238 -1.24 8.98 6.32
CA LYS A 238 -2.01 7.76 6.02
C LYS A 238 -1.58 7.19 4.68
N LEU A 239 -1.54 8.01 3.62
CA LEU A 239 -1.10 7.62 2.28
C LEU A 239 0.34 7.09 2.22
N ILE A 240 1.27 7.71 2.96
CA ILE A 240 2.64 7.23 3.10
C ILE A 240 2.66 5.84 3.74
N GLY A 241 1.93 5.66 4.84
CA GLY A 241 1.83 4.36 5.51
C GLY A 241 1.23 3.28 4.62
N GLN A 242 0.27 3.65 3.76
CA GLN A 242 -0.30 2.77 2.76
C GLN A 242 0.76 2.27 1.77
N ASN A 243 1.60 3.17 1.25
CA ASN A 243 2.70 2.80 0.35
C ASN A 243 3.78 1.96 1.05
N VAL A 244 4.06 2.21 2.32
CA VAL A 244 4.96 1.35 3.12
C VAL A 244 4.38 -0.07 3.27
N GLY A 245 3.07 -0.19 3.47
CA GLY A 245 2.37 -1.49 3.49
C GLY A 245 2.45 -2.22 2.15
N ILE A 246 2.23 -1.52 1.03
CA ILE A 246 2.37 -2.05 -0.33
C ILE A 246 3.82 -2.50 -0.58
N PHE A 247 4.80 -1.69 -0.19
CA PHE A 247 6.20 -2.04 -0.27
C PHE A 247 6.50 -3.35 0.49
N GLY A 248 5.94 -3.52 1.70
CA GLY A 248 6.03 -4.79 2.43
C GLY A 248 5.53 -5.99 1.63
N ALA A 249 4.39 -5.86 0.95
CA ALA A 249 3.84 -6.92 0.09
C ALA A 249 4.71 -7.23 -1.12
N VAL A 250 5.23 -6.19 -1.77
CA VAL A 250 6.09 -6.30 -2.95
C VAL A 250 7.43 -6.94 -2.58
N VAL A 251 8.01 -6.61 -1.42
CA VAL A 251 9.23 -7.26 -0.91
C VAL A 251 8.99 -8.75 -0.65
N ILE A 252 7.84 -9.12 -0.08
CA ILE A 252 7.49 -10.54 0.08
C ILE A 252 7.45 -11.21 -1.29
N LEU A 253 6.76 -10.65 -2.29
CA LEU A 253 6.70 -11.22 -3.64
C LEU A 253 8.05 -11.28 -4.37
N ALA A 254 8.92 -10.29 -4.17
CA ALA A 254 10.24 -10.23 -4.78
C ALA A 254 11.19 -11.32 -4.22
N THR A 255 11.00 -11.66 -2.94
CA THR A 255 11.84 -12.59 -2.18
C THR A 255 11.29 -14.02 -2.15
N ASP A 256 9.97 -14.21 -2.26
CA ASP A 256 9.31 -15.53 -2.34
C ASP A 256 9.77 -16.26 -3.62
N GLY A 257 10.45 -17.40 -3.44
CA GLY A 257 10.96 -18.28 -4.48
C GLY A 257 10.59 -19.73 -4.21
#